data_AF-A0A354IBB4-F1
#
_entry.id   AF-A0A354IBB4-F1
#
_cell.length_a   1.000
_cell.length_b   1.000
_cell.length_c   1.000
_cell.angle_alpha   90.00
_cell.angle_beta   90.00
_cell.angle_gamma   90.00
#
_symmetry.space_group_name_H-M   'P 1'
#
loop_
_entity.id
_entity.type
_entity.pdbx_description
1 polymer ?
#
loop_
_entity_poly.entity_id
_entity_poly.type
_entity_poly.pdbx_seq_one_letter_code
_entity_poly.pdbx_strand_id
1 'polypeptide(L)' 'EEDNRPQVSLDVDYEGGFGVSMGRLREDTVFDWKFVGLSHNTVRGAAGGAVLTAELLTAQNYITAK' A
#
# COMPACT_ATOMS: atom_id res chain seq x y z
N GLU A 1 0.83 -13.97 -13.45
CA GLU A 1 1.65 -13.13 -12.55
C GLU A 1 3.07 -13.68 -12.60
N GLU A 2 4.07 -12.83 -12.82
CA GLU A 2 5.46 -13.28 -12.89
C GLU A 2 5.99 -13.57 -11.48
N ASP A 3 6.70 -14.68 -11.30
CA ASP A 3 7.17 -15.17 -9.99
C ASP A 3 8.19 -14.22 -9.29
N ASN A 4 8.68 -13.22 -10.02
CA ASN A 4 9.64 -12.23 -9.53
C ASN A 4 8.99 -10.89 -9.09
N ARG A 5 7.65 -10.80 -9.04
CA ARG A 5 6.93 -9.59 -8.64
C ARG A 5 6.60 -9.60 -7.13
N PRO A 6 6.53 -8.43 -6.46
CA PRO A 6 6.67 -7.08 -7.00
C PRO A 6 8.13 -6.62 -7.19
N GLN A 7 8.32 -5.65 -8.08
CA GLN A 7 9.58 -4.92 -8.32
C GLN A 7 9.34 -3.42 -8.22
N VAL A 8 10.22 -2.70 -7.52
CA VAL A 8 10.04 -1.26 -7.21
C VAL A 8 9.76 -0.44 -8.46
N SER A 9 10.55 -0.58 -9.53
CA SER A 9 10.40 0.22 -10.75
C SER A 9 9.16 -0.09 -11.58
N LEU A 10 8.53 -1.26 -11.37
CA LEU A 10 7.40 -1.73 -12.17
C LEU A 10 6.07 -1.58 -11.44
N ASP A 11 6.09 -1.59 -10.11
CA ASP A 11 4.89 -1.77 -9.28
C ASP A 11 4.64 -0.63 -8.28
N VAL A 12 5.60 0.27 -8.05
CA VAL A 12 5.45 1.32 -7.03
C VAL A 12 4.27 2.25 -7.29
N ASP A 13 3.90 2.45 -8.56
CA ASP A 13 2.79 3.31 -8.98
C ASP A 13 1.45 2.55 -9.15
N TYR A 14 1.36 1.30 -8.68
CA TYR A 14 0.11 0.54 -8.71
C TYR A 14 -1.04 1.32 -8.02
N GLU A 15 -2.18 1.43 -8.69
CA GLU A 15 -3.32 2.29 -8.31
C GLU A 15 -2.89 3.77 -8.05
N GLY A 16 -2.00 4.30 -8.88
CA GLY A 16 -1.47 5.66 -8.71
C GLY A 16 -0.64 5.85 -7.43
N GLY A 17 -0.01 4.78 -6.94
CA GLY A 17 0.79 4.78 -5.71
C GLY A 17 -0.02 4.63 -4.42
N PHE A 18 -1.35 4.43 -4.50
CA PHE A 18 -2.20 4.12 -3.34
C PHE A 18 -2.34 2.62 -3.07
N GLY A 19 -2.08 1.79 -4.08
CA GLY A 19 -2.12 0.33 -3.97
C GLY A 19 -0.95 -0.22 -3.17
N VAL A 20 -1.14 -1.44 -2.65
CA VAL A 20 -0.04 -2.26 -2.10
C VAL A 20 0.04 -3.51 -2.95
N SER A 21 1.21 -3.75 -3.54
CA SER A 21 1.46 -4.97 -4.31
C SER A 21 2.03 -6.04 -3.38
N MET A 22 1.48 -7.25 -3.46
CA MET A 22 1.92 -8.41 -2.68
C MET A 22 2.21 -9.56 -3.63
N GLY A 23 3.33 -10.25 -3.42
CA GLY A 23 3.70 -11.39 -4.24
C GLY A 23 4.59 -12.38 -3.52
N ARG A 24 4.93 -13.47 -4.21
CA ARG A 24 5.84 -14.52 -3.74
C ARG A 24 5.36 -15.17 -2.43
N LEU A 25 4.06 -15.28 -2.24
CA LEU A 25 3.47 -15.98 -1.10
C LEU A 25 3.84 -17.46 -1.16
N ARG A 26 4.50 -17.95 -0.11
CA ARG A 26 4.94 -19.34 0.02
C ARG A 26 5.15 -19.71 1.48
N GLU A 27 5.12 -21.00 1.77
CA GLU A 27 5.46 -21.51 3.10
C GLU A 27 6.87 -21.07 3.50
N ASP A 28 7.06 -20.80 4.79
CA ASP A 28 8.36 -20.49 5.35
C ASP A 28 8.90 -21.68 6.17
N THR A 29 10.22 -21.68 6.40
CA THR A 29 10.87 -22.74 7.18
C THR A 29 10.87 -22.46 8.68
N VAL A 30 10.59 -21.21 9.09
CA VAL A 30 10.55 -20.76 10.49
C VAL A 30 9.14 -20.35 10.89
N PHE A 31 8.46 -19.60 10.03
CA PHE A 31 7.07 -19.17 10.22
C PHE A 31 6.12 -19.94 9.30
N ASP A 32 4.82 -19.65 9.36
CA ASP A 32 3.82 -20.29 8.50
C ASP A 32 3.96 -19.86 7.03
N TRP A 33 4.18 -18.56 6.79
CA TRP A 33 4.23 -17.98 5.44
C TRP A 33 5.26 -16.86 5.33
N LYS A 34 5.80 -16.69 4.13
CA LYS A 34 6.58 -15.52 3.73
C LYS A 34 6.09 -14.98 2.39
N PHE A 35 6.21 -13.67 2.23
CA PHE A 35 5.82 -12.94 1.02
C PHE A 35 6.67 -11.68 0.87
N VAL A 36 6.50 -10.97 -0.24
CA VAL A 36 7.07 -9.63 -0.47
C VAL A 36 5.92 -8.65 -0.63
N GLY A 37 5.96 -7.56 0.15
CA GLY A 37 5.04 -6.43 0.02
C GLY A 37 5.78 -5.19 -0.48
N LEU A 38 5.15 -4.44 -1.38
CA LEU A 38 5.64 -3.16 -1.88
C LEU A 38 4.55 -2.09 -1.75
N SER A 39 4.93 -0.94 -1.23
CA SER A 39 4.08 0.25 -1.14
C SER A 39 4.86 1.50 -1.53
N HIS A 40 4.21 2.46 -2.16
CA HIS A 40 4.82 3.77 -2.40
C HIS A 40 4.96 4.54 -1.08
N ASN A 41 6.19 4.84 -0.66
CA ASN A 41 6.45 5.43 0.65
C ASN A 41 6.02 6.91 0.77
N THR A 42 6.10 7.71 -0.30
CA THR A 42 5.67 9.13 -0.26
C THR A 42 4.18 9.33 -0.58
N VAL A 43 3.59 8.46 -1.42
CA VAL A 43 2.15 8.47 -1.70
C VAL A 43 1.41 7.71 -0.62
N ARG A 44 1.26 6.39 -0.71
CA ARG A 44 0.53 5.59 0.31
C ARG A 44 1.10 5.72 1.71
N GLY A 45 2.43 5.71 1.84
CA GLY A 45 3.12 5.70 3.14
C GLY A 45 3.23 7.04 3.85
N ALA A 46 2.91 8.16 3.17
CA ALA A 46 3.05 9.49 3.75
C ALA A 46 1.93 10.44 3.30
N ALA A 47 2.16 11.27 2.28
CA ALA A 47 1.26 12.37 1.93
C ALA A 47 -0.11 11.89 1.46
N GLY A 48 -0.15 10.86 0.60
CA GLY A 48 -1.40 10.25 0.15
C GLY A 48 -2.17 9.59 1.30
N GLY A 49 -1.48 8.92 2.23
CA GLY A 49 -2.08 8.38 3.45
C GLY A 49 -2.69 9.46 4.35
N ALA A 50 -2.03 10.62 4.48
CA ALA A 50 -2.55 11.76 5.22
C ALA A 50 -3.82 12.35 4.56
N VAL A 51 -3.85 12.45 3.24
CA VAL A 51 -5.05 12.88 2.49
C VAL A 51 -6.20 11.91 2.69
N LEU A 52 -5.97 10.60 2.54
CA LEU A 52 -7.00 9.58 2.75
C LEU A 52 -7.56 9.61 4.19
N THR A 53 -6.69 9.89 5.17
CA THR A 53 -7.12 10.09 6.56
C THR A 53 -8.00 11.32 6.71
N ALA A 54 -7.66 12.44 6.06
CA ALA A 54 -8.47 13.66 6.08
C ALA A 54 -9.83 13.47 5.39
N GLU A 55 -9.87 12.74 4.28
CA GLU A 55 -11.10 12.35 3.60
C GLU A 55 -12.01 11.52 4.52
N LEU A 56 -11.45 10.51 5.20
CA LEU A 56 -12.19 9.70 6.16
C LEU A 56 -12.75 10.54 7.32
N LEU A 57 -11.92 11.41 7.91
CA LEU A 57 -12.36 12.28 9.00
C LEU A 57 -13.47 13.24 8.56
N THR A 58 -13.43 13.72 7.33
CA THR A 58 -14.50 14.54 6.74
C THR A 58 -15.78 13.71 6.56
N ALA A 59 -15.68 12.50 5.98
CA ALA A 59 -16.82 11.60 5.79
C ALA A 59 -17.48 11.17 7.11
N GLN A 60 -16.70 11.09 8.19
CA GLN A 60 -17.18 10.80 9.54
C GLN A 60 -17.64 12.04 10.33
N ASN A 61 -17.63 13.23 9.71
CA ASN A 61 -18.00 14.51 10.33
C ASN A 61 -17.11 14.93 11.51
N TYR A 62 -15.87 14.44 11.60
CA TYR A 62 -14.87 14.95 12.54
C TYR A 62 -14.20 16.25 12.04
N ILE A 63 -14.17 16.44 10.72
CA ILE A 63 -13.75 17.69 10.07
C ILE A 63 -14.95 18.22 9.28
N THR A 64 -15.31 19.48 9.50
CA THR A 64 -16.37 20.17 8.76
C THR A 64 -15.81 21.42 8.10
N ALA A 65 -16.48 21.89 7.04
CA ALA A 65 -16.23 23.23 6.53
C ALA A 65 -16.45 24.27 7.64
N LYS A 66 -15.68 25.36 7.56
CA LYS A 66 -15.73 26.45 8.53
C LYS A 66 -16.94 27.36 8.29
#